data_AF-A0A1Z4KRX7-F1
#
_entry.id   AF-A0A1Z4KRX7-F1
#
_cell.length_a   1.000
_cell.length_b   1.000
_cell.length_c   1.000
_cell.angle_alpha   90.00
_cell.angle_beta   90.00
_cell.angle_gamma   90.00
#
_symmetry.space_group_name_H-M   'P 1'
#
loop_
_entity.id
_entity.type
_entity.pdbx_description
1 polymer ?
#
loop_
_entity_poly.entity_id
_entity_poly.type
_entity_poly.pdbx_seq_one_letter_code
_entity_poly.pdbx_strand_id
1 'polypeptide(L)'
;MSNQELEQQLLSLDLAERIRIFQILAQSLTVQSSPPSPTPDAIDLKSDSEALLLSADRSPQHPLRKIPLTIPPDFDEPMPELWDALGQ
;
A
#
# COMPACT_ATOMS: atom_id res chain seq x y z
N MET A 1 2.29 -25.47 19.28
CA MET A 1 3.32 -24.52 18.84
C MET A 1 3.01 -23.17 19.43
N SER A 2 3.87 -22.72 20.34
CA SER A 2 3.86 -21.35 20.87
C SER A 2 4.51 -20.40 19.85
N ASN A 3 4.21 -19.11 19.99
CA ASN A 3 4.81 -18.08 19.13
C ASN A 3 6.35 -18.05 19.25
N GLN A 4 6.87 -18.28 20.46
CA GLN A 4 8.32 -18.38 20.72
C GLN A 4 8.99 -19.54 19.97
N GLU A 5 8.33 -20.70 19.88
CA GLU A 5 8.86 -21.84 19.12
C GLU A 5 8.98 -21.50 17.62
N LEU A 6 8.02 -20.75 17.07
CA LEU A 6 8.05 -20.31 15.68
C LEU A 6 9.17 -19.31 15.40
N GLU A 7 9.42 -18.38 16.33
CA GLU A 7 10.53 -17.44 16.22
C GLU A 7 11.88 -18.16 16.23
N GLN A 8 12.05 -19.15 17.12
CA GLN A 8 13.25 -19.97 17.17
C GLN A 8 13.45 -20.77 15.88
N GLN A 9 12.37 -21.33 15.31
CA GLN A 9 12.42 -21.99 14.02
C GLN A 9 12.82 -21.02 12.91
N LEU A 10 12.25 -19.82 12.86
CA LEU A 10 12.57 -18.80 11.86
C LEU A 10 14.05 -18.35 11.93
N LEU A 11 14.61 -18.25 13.13
CA LEU A 11 16.03 -17.96 13.34
C LEU A 11 16.94 -19.09 12.85
N SER A 12 16.49 -20.34 13.01
CA SER A 12 17.23 -21.55 12.60
C SER A 12 17.19 -21.86 11.09
N LEU A 13 16.33 -21.19 10.32
CA LEU A 13 16.17 -21.43 8.88
C LEU A 13 17.40 -20.99 8.08
N ASP A 14 17.79 -21.83 7.13
CA ASP A 14 18.85 -21.54 6.18
C ASP A 14 18.42 -20.49 5.14
N LEU A 15 19.39 -19.80 4.53
CA LEU A 15 19.17 -18.77 3.52
C LEU A 15 18.32 -19.30 2.35
N ALA A 16 18.57 -20.54 1.90
CA ALA A 16 17.80 -21.15 0.82
C ALA A 16 16.32 -21.34 1.17
N GLU A 17 16.04 -21.74 2.42
CA GLU A 17 14.68 -21.93 2.90
C GLU A 17 13.95 -20.60 3.07
N ARG A 18 14.64 -19.56 3.56
CA ARG A 18 14.10 -18.20 3.66
C ARG A 18 13.72 -17.65 2.28
N ILE A 19 14.60 -17.81 1.29
CA ILE A 19 14.34 -17.39 -0.09
C ILE A 19 13.12 -18.14 -0.66
N ARG A 20 13.04 -19.45 -0.43
CA ARG A 20 11.91 -20.28 -0.88
C ARG A 20 10.59 -19.83 -0.27
N ILE A 21 10.54 -19.62 1.05
CA ILE A 21 9.35 -19.13 1.75
C ILE A 21 8.94 -17.78 1.18
N PHE A 22 9.88 -16.86 1.01
CA PHE A 22 9.61 -15.54 0.45
C PHE A 22 9.02 -15.60 -0.97
N GLN A 23 9.56 -16.47 -1.84
CA GLN A 23 9.03 -16.68 -3.19
C GLN A 23 7.61 -17.23 -3.19
N ILE A 24 7.31 -18.19 -2.30
CA ILE A 24 5.95 -18.76 -2.17
C ILE A 24 4.96 -17.70 -1.69
N LEU A 25 5.35 -16.88 -0.71
CA LEU A 25 4.53 -15.79 -0.20
C LEU A 25 4.26 -14.74 -1.29
N ALA A 26 5.31 -14.34 -2.03
CA ALA A 26 5.17 -13.42 -3.14
C ALA A 26 4.19 -13.95 -4.21
N GLN A 27 4.34 -15.22 -4.62
CA GLN A 27 3.45 -15.85 -5.59
C GLN A 27 1.99 -15.94 -5.09
N SER A 28 1.80 -16.23 -3.81
CA SER A 28 0.47 -16.34 -3.20
C SER A 28 -0.24 -14.98 -3.14
N LEU A 29 0.51 -13.90 -2.93
CA LEU A 29 -0.02 -12.53 -2.91
C LEU A 29 -0.26 -11.96 -4.33
N THR A 30 0.36 -12.53 -5.38
CA THR A 30 0.18 -12.07 -6.77
C THR A 30 -1.08 -12.59 -7.48
N VAL A 31 -1.89 -13.44 -6.85
CA VAL A 31 -3.15 -13.94 -7.45
C VAL A 31 -4.28 -12.91 -7.29
N GLN A 32 -4.25 -11.87 -8.14
CA GLN A 32 -5.39 -11.17 -8.77
C GLN A 32 -4.96 -9.77 -9.24
N SER A 33 -4.18 -9.70 -10.32
CA SER A 33 -4.27 -8.55 -11.24
C SER A 33 -4.45 -9.08 -12.65
N SER A 34 -5.70 -9.25 -13.06
CA SER A 34 -6.02 -9.35 -14.48
C SER A 34 -5.70 -7.98 -15.10
N PRO A 35 -4.89 -7.88 -16.16
CA PRO A 35 -4.61 -6.61 -16.79
C PRO A 35 -5.86 -6.09 -17.51
N PRO A 36 -6.23 -4.80 -17.37
CA PRO A 36 -7.28 -4.22 -18.19
C PRO A 36 -6.78 -4.03 -19.62
N SER A 37 -7.60 -4.48 -20.57
CA SER A 37 -7.45 -4.25 -22.00
C SER A 37 -7.21 -2.76 -22.30
N PRO A 38 -6.24 -2.39 -23.15
CA PRO A 38 -5.96 -0.98 -23.45
C PRO A 38 -7.00 -0.46 -24.44
N THR A 39 -7.83 0.51 -24.03
CA THR A 39 -8.54 1.38 -24.96
C THR A 39 -7.72 2.65 -25.19
N PRO A 40 -7.47 3.05 -26.45
CA PRO A 40 -6.65 4.21 -26.77
C PRO A 40 -7.54 5.44 -26.91
N ASP A 41 -7.67 6.23 -25.86
CA ASP A 41 -8.17 7.60 -26.00
C ASP A 41 -7.24 8.54 -25.23
N ALA A 42 -6.21 8.97 -25.95
CA ALA A 42 -5.46 10.16 -25.65
C ALA A 42 -6.33 11.37 -25.95
N ILE A 43 -6.60 12.20 -24.94
CA ILE A 43 -6.98 13.60 -25.14
C ILE A 43 -6.04 14.47 -24.33
N ASP A 44 -5.10 15.02 -25.11
CA ASP A 44 -4.32 16.22 -24.91
C ASP A 44 -5.16 17.37 -24.32
N LEU A 45 -4.67 18.00 -23.25
CA LEU A 45 -4.99 19.37 -22.81
C LEU A 45 -3.94 19.86 -21.80
N LYS A 46 -2.82 20.33 -22.36
CA LYS A 46 -2.11 21.60 -22.07
C LYS A 46 -2.30 22.29 -20.69
N SER A 47 -1.17 22.43 -19.98
CA SER A 47 -0.72 23.56 -19.15
C SER A 47 -1.68 24.13 -18.09
N ASP A 48 -1.49 23.76 -16.83
CA ASP A 48 -0.71 24.56 -15.87
C ASP A 48 -0.70 23.90 -14.47
N SER A 49 0.52 23.62 -13.98
CA SER A 49 0.91 23.70 -12.57
C SER A 49 0.24 22.83 -11.48
N GLU A 50 -0.07 21.54 -11.68
CA GLU A 50 -0.27 20.56 -10.58
C GLU A 50 0.19 19.13 -10.95
N ALA A 51 1.31 19.03 -11.66
CA ALA A 51 1.78 17.81 -12.33
C ALA A 51 2.42 16.71 -11.42
N LEU A 52 2.14 16.65 -10.12
CA LEU A 52 2.72 15.61 -9.24
C LEU A 52 1.75 14.88 -8.30
N LEU A 53 0.42 15.06 -8.43
CA LEU A 53 -0.55 14.29 -7.61
C LEU A 53 -1.52 13.42 -8.40
N LEU A 54 -1.63 13.57 -9.73
CA LEU A 54 -2.66 12.89 -10.53
C LEU A 54 -2.22 11.59 -11.24
N SER A 55 -0.96 11.16 -11.13
CA SER A 55 -0.47 9.91 -11.71
C SER A 55 -0.27 8.79 -10.67
N ALA A 56 -0.92 8.90 -9.51
CA ALA A 56 -1.17 7.71 -8.73
C ALA A 56 -2.35 6.99 -9.41
N ASP A 57 -2.03 6.04 -10.29
CA ASP A 57 -2.97 5.02 -10.76
C ASP A 57 -3.41 4.20 -9.53
N ARG A 58 -4.30 4.82 -8.77
CA ARG A 58 -4.86 4.34 -7.52
C ARG A 58 -5.78 3.22 -7.92
N SER A 59 -5.23 1.99 -7.95
CA SER A 59 -5.92 0.72 -8.19
C SER A 59 -7.46 0.88 -8.22
N PRO A 60 -8.06 0.87 -9.42
CA PRO A 60 -9.38 1.47 -9.66
C PRO A 60 -10.55 0.79 -8.93
N GLN A 61 -10.35 -0.37 -8.29
CA GLN A 61 -11.42 -1.12 -7.61
C GLN A 61 -11.08 -1.59 -6.18
N HIS A 62 -10.41 -0.77 -5.35
CA HIS A 62 -10.27 -1.17 -3.95
C HIS A 62 -11.63 -1.15 -3.22
N PRO A 63 -12.10 -2.26 -2.62
CA PRO A 63 -13.45 -2.37 -2.05
C PRO A 63 -13.73 -1.32 -0.95
N LEU A 64 -12.69 -0.90 -0.22
CA LEU A 64 -12.81 0.13 0.82
C LEU A 64 -13.02 1.56 0.29
N ARG A 65 -12.86 1.81 -1.03
CA ARG A 65 -13.14 3.14 -1.62
C ARG A 65 -14.63 3.44 -1.79
N LYS A 66 -15.50 2.45 -1.65
CA LYS A 66 -16.96 2.63 -1.75
C LYS A 66 -17.58 3.24 -0.48
N ILE A 67 -16.80 3.37 0.59
CA ILE A 67 -17.26 3.86 1.88
C ILE A 67 -17.13 5.39 1.85
N PRO A 68 -18.22 6.15 2.08
CA PRO A 68 -18.15 7.61 2.19
C PRO A 68 -17.23 8.00 3.34
N LEU A 69 -16.19 8.77 3.04
CA LEU A 69 -15.31 9.33 4.07
C LEU A 69 -15.89 10.67 4.51
N THR A 70 -16.19 10.81 5.81
CA THR A 70 -16.53 12.11 6.39
C THR A 70 -15.27 12.68 6.99
N ILE A 71 -14.78 13.79 6.43
CA ILE A 71 -13.63 14.51 6.99
C ILE A 71 -14.17 15.43 8.11
N PRO A 72 -13.64 15.33 9.34
CA PRO A 72 -14.00 16.23 10.43
C PRO A 72 -13.69 17.70 10.08
N PRO A 73 -14.50 18.67 10.56
CA PRO A 73 -14.30 20.10 10.26
C PRO A 73 -13.02 20.68 10.88
N ASP A 74 -12.49 20.03 11.91
CA ASP A 74 -11.26 20.34 12.64
C ASP A 74 -10.02 19.69 12.03
N PHE A 75 -10.14 19.03 10.87
CA PHE A 75 -9.01 18.34 10.23
C PHE A 75 -7.82 19.25 9.90
N ASP A 76 -8.08 20.54 9.59
CA ASP A 76 -7.03 21.51 9.27
C ASP A 76 -6.42 22.17 10.53
N GLU A 77 -6.90 21.84 11.73
CA GLU A 77 -6.34 22.39 12.96
C GLU A 77 -4.93 21.84 13.21
N PRO A 78 -3.95 22.71 13.55
CA PRO A 78 -2.62 22.23 13.89
C PRO A 78 -2.70 21.38 15.17
N MET A 79 -2.28 20.12 15.08
CA MET A 79 -2.14 19.20 16.23
C MET A 79 -0.67 19.13 16.68
N PRO A 80 -0.18 20.05 17.52
CA PRO A 80 1.19 20.05 18.04
C PRO A 80 1.52 18.77 18.84
N GLU A 81 0.51 18.15 19.46
CA GLU A 81 0.67 16.94 20.28
C GLU A 81 1.17 15.74 19.46
N LEU A 82 0.89 15.69 18.15
CA LEU A 82 1.42 14.64 17.26
C LEU A 82 2.91 14.80 17.02
N TRP A 83 3.40 16.04 16.98
CA TRP A 83 4.82 16.34 16.79
C TRP A 83 5.61 16.12 18.08
N ASP A 84 5.03 16.47 19.23
CA ASP A 84 5.64 16.22 20.54
C ASP A 84 5.82 14.72 20.84
N ALA A 85 4.91 13.87 20.35
CA ALA A 85 4.98 12.42 20.51
C ALA A 85 6.12 11.75 19.70
N LEU A 86 6.66 12.42 18.68
CA LEU A 86 7.74 11.88 17.83
C LEU A 86 9.14 12.12 18.44
N GLY A 87 9.24 13.00 19.43
CA GLY A 87 10.50 13.41 20.06
C GLY A 87 10.87 12.67 21.37
N GLN A 88 10.05 11.71 21.80
CA GLN A 88 10.28 10.86 22.98
C GLN A 88 10.85 9.51 22.57
#